data_AF-A0A1R2C9H1-F1
#
_entry.id   AF-A0A1R2C9H1-F1
#
_cell.length_a   1.000
_cell.length_b   1.000
_cell.length_c   1.000
_cell.angle_alpha   90.00
_cell.angle_beta   90.00
_cell.angle_gamma   90.00
#
_symmetry.space_group_name_H-M   'P 1'
#
loop_
_entity.id
_entity.type
_entity.pdbx_description
1 polymer ?
#
loop_
_entity_poly.entity_id
_entity_poly.type
_entity_poly.pdbx_seq_one_letter_code
_entity_poly.pdbx_strand_id
1 'polypeptide(L)'
;MESQEAKAHQLLGLLELHEESQEFLIPVDFESLGIPTYPTIIKNPMDLGTIKKRLKSHHYTKTQDFIADIQLVWDNCKKFNEAGTEIYQQAVFLEKQTRRYCAKLRLPMLNSNKNSSKNETGAEDMKNVSFEEKWKMTEAVRKVKHDVLEKIVDVVKEKSPDSMEILEKDKIKIKLDVITRETFNILQEIVEGEREEGLPQKRPKKA
;
A
#
# COMPACT_ATOMS: atom_id res chain seq x y z
N MET A 1 18.46 -25.27 -18.31
CA MET A 1 17.54 -24.26 -17.75
C MET A 1 17.35 -24.58 -16.28
N GLU A 2 17.44 -23.59 -15.40
CA GLU A 2 17.23 -23.79 -13.96
C GLU A 2 15.76 -24.14 -13.66
N SER A 3 15.53 -25.10 -12.74
CA SER A 3 14.18 -25.56 -12.39
C SER A 3 13.39 -24.49 -11.64
N GLN A 4 12.05 -24.56 -11.71
CA GLN A 4 11.18 -23.64 -10.95
C GLN A 4 11.41 -23.77 -9.44
N GLU A 5 11.72 -24.97 -8.96
CA GLU A 5 12.04 -25.24 -7.57
C GLU A 5 13.36 -24.58 -7.13
N ALA A 6 14.42 -24.69 -7.94
CA ALA A 6 15.69 -24.01 -7.65
C ALA A 6 15.51 -22.49 -7.56
N LYS A 7 14.69 -21.91 -8.45
CA LYS A 7 14.34 -20.50 -8.42
C LYS A 7 13.50 -20.11 -7.19
N ALA A 8 12.61 -20.98 -6.72
CA ALA A 8 11.86 -20.75 -5.49
C ALA A 8 12.80 -20.70 -4.28
N HIS A 9 13.77 -21.61 -4.20
CA HIS A 9 14.82 -21.57 -3.17
C HIS A 9 15.66 -20.30 -3.27
N GLN A 10 16.03 -19.87 -4.48
CA GLN A 10 16.77 -18.63 -4.68
C GLN A 10 15.97 -17.39 -4.27
N LEU A 11 14.68 -17.32 -4.61
CA LEU A 11 13.80 -16.23 -4.18
C LEU A 11 13.76 -16.14 -2.66
N LEU A 12 13.52 -17.26 -1.98
CA LEU A 12 13.44 -17.29 -0.53
C LEU A 12 14.76 -16.84 0.11
N GLY A 13 15.89 -17.34 -0.38
CA GLY A 13 17.21 -16.94 0.12
C GLY A 13 17.52 -15.45 -0.11
N LEU A 14 17.06 -14.86 -1.21
CA LEU A 14 17.19 -13.42 -1.45
C LEU A 14 16.35 -12.58 -0.49
N LEU A 15 15.16 -13.07 -0.10
CA LEU A 15 14.31 -12.40 0.89
C LEU A 15 14.91 -12.51 2.29
N GLU A 16 15.38 -13.69 2.70
CA GLU A 16 16.01 -13.92 4.01
C GLU A 16 17.28 -13.09 4.25
N LEU A 17 17.93 -12.60 3.18
CA LEU A 17 19.14 -11.79 3.27
C LEU A 17 18.87 -10.32 3.63
N HIS A 18 17.65 -9.82 3.48
CA HIS A 18 17.29 -8.46 3.85
C HIS A 18 17.25 -8.29 5.37
N GLU A 19 17.72 -7.14 5.85
CA GLU A 19 17.62 -6.79 7.27
C GLU A 19 16.16 -6.63 7.70
N GLU A 20 15.32 -6.13 6.80
CA GLU A 20 13.88 -5.97 7.02
C GLU A 20 13.15 -7.31 7.23
N SER A 21 13.78 -8.45 6.92
CA SER A 21 13.15 -9.77 7.02
C SER A 21 13.16 -10.36 8.44
N GLN A 22 13.88 -9.78 9.41
CA GLN A 22 14.12 -10.39 10.73
C GLN A 22 12.83 -10.85 11.42
N GLU A 23 11.82 -9.99 11.49
CA GLU A 23 10.53 -10.26 12.14
C GLU A 23 9.66 -11.30 11.41
N PHE A 24 10.06 -11.71 10.21
CA PHE A 24 9.31 -12.63 9.34
C PHE A 24 9.98 -14.00 9.20
N LEU A 25 11.14 -14.22 9.85
CA LEU A 25 11.90 -15.47 9.74
C LEU A 25 11.29 -16.61 10.55
N ILE A 26 10.49 -16.29 11.57
CA ILE A 26 9.87 -17.26 12.48
C ILE A 26 8.38 -16.94 12.69
N PRO A 27 7.57 -17.93 13.11
CA PRO A 27 6.16 -17.69 13.44
C PRO A 27 6.00 -16.62 14.52
N VAL A 28 4.96 -15.79 14.39
CA VAL A 28 4.60 -14.80 15.42
C VAL A 28 4.16 -15.52 16.69
N ASP A 29 4.93 -15.37 17.77
CA ASP A 29 4.58 -15.85 19.10
C ASP A 29 3.74 -14.78 19.82
N PHE A 30 2.44 -14.80 19.54
CA PHE A 30 1.51 -13.80 20.07
C PHE A 30 1.31 -13.88 21.59
N GLU A 31 1.60 -15.02 22.22
CA GLU A 31 1.54 -15.18 23.66
C GLU A 31 2.71 -14.46 24.33
N SER A 32 3.93 -14.75 23.88
CA SER A 32 5.15 -14.10 24.38
C SER A 32 5.18 -12.59 24.11
N LEU A 33 4.58 -12.15 23.01
CA LEU A 33 4.47 -10.74 22.63
C LEU A 33 3.31 -10.01 23.34
N GLY A 34 2.46 -10.72 24.09
CA GLY A 34 1.33 -10.11 24.80
C GLY A 34 0.24 -9.54 23.87
N ILE A 35 0.06 -10.14 22.69
CA ILE A 35 -0.91 -9.72 21.66
C ILE A 35 -1.99 -10.81 21.45
N PRO A 36 -2.83 -11.12 22.45
CA PRO A 36 -3.75 -12.26 22.42
C PRO A 36 -4.83 -12.15 21.33
N THR A 37 -5.03 -10.96 20.74
CA THR A 37 -5.97 -10.74 19.64
C THR A 37 -5.43 -11.21 18.29
N TYR A 38 -4.14 -11.51 18.15
CA TYR A 38 -3.53 -11.94 16.88
C TYR A 38 -4.28 -13.10 16.19
N PRO A 39 -4.56 -14.26 16.84
CA PRO A 39 -5.32 -15.35 16.20
C PRO A 39 -6.78 -15.00 15.88
N THR A 40 -7.33 -13.95 16.51
CA THR A 40 -8.69 -13.48 16.19
C THR A 40 -8.73 -12.68 14.89
N ILE A 41 -7.64 -12.00 14.53
CA ILE A 41 -7.53 -11.17 13.33
C ILE A 41 -6.87 -11.93 12.18
N ILE A 42 -5.79 -12.66 12.47
CA ILE A 42 -4.98 -13.41 11.51
C ILE A 42 -5.37 -14.89 11.56
N LYS A 43 -6.08 -15.32 10.52
CA LYS A 43 -6.67 -16.67 10.45
C LYS A 43 -5.71 -17.73 9.91
N ASN A 44 -4.77 -17.32 9.07
CA ASN A 44 -3.76 -18.21 8.50
C ASN A 44 -2.38 -17.60 8.75
N PRO A 45 -1.80 -17.76 9.95
CA PRO A 45 -0.44 -17.29 10.23
C PRO A 45 0.55 -17.92 9.26
N MET A 46 1.56 -17.14 8.86
CA MET A 46 2.62 -17.59 7.95
C MET A 46 3.91 -16.82 8.22
N ASP A 47 5.04 -17.47 7.96
CA ASP A 47 6.39 -16.92 8.12
C ASP A 47 7.36 -17.58 7.12
N LEU A 48 8.49 -16.92 6.85
CA LEU A 48 9.49 -17.41 5.89
C LEU A 48 10.14 -18.72 6.34
N GLY A 49 10.28 -18.96 7.64
CA GLY A 49 10.82 -20.19 8.20
C GLY A 49 9.92 -21.40 7.94
N THR A 50 8.60 -21.25 8.10
CA THR A 50 7.59 -22.25 7.75
C THR A 50 7.59 -22.51 6.25
N ILE A 51 7.62 -21.46 5.43
CA ILE A 51 7.73 -21.58 3.97
C ILE A 51 8.99 -22.34 3.57
N LYS A 52 10.13 -22.05 4.20
CA LYS A 52 11.40 -22.77 3.98
C LYS A 52 11.27 -24.26 4.25
N LYS A 53 10.64 -24.63 5.37
CA LYS A 53 10.39 -26.04 5.74
C LYS A 53 9.46 -26.72 4.73
N ARG A 54 8.39 -26.05 4.30
CA ARG A 54 7.45 -26.54 3.28
C ARG A 54 8.14 -26.74 1.93
N LEU A 55 8.99 -25.80 1.53
CA LEU A 55 9.74 -25.90 0.27
C LEU A 55 10.71 -27.09 0.29
N LYS A 56 11.47 -27.27 1.40
CA LYS A 56 12.38 -28.43 1.58
C LYS A 56 11.68 -29.79 1.62
N SER A 57 10.42 -29.83 2.02
CA SER A 57 9.63 -31.07 2.10
C SER A 57 8.79 -31.32 0.84
N HIS A 58 9.03 -30.56 -0.24
CA HIS A 58 8.27 -30.63 -1.49
C HIS A 58 6.74 -30.48 -1.29
N HIS A 59 6.33 -29.69 -0.28
CA HIS A 59 4.92 -29.45 0.01
C HIS A 59 4.21 -28.69 -1.13
N TYR A 60 4.93 -27.81 -1.81
CA TYR A 60 4.38 -27.00 -2.89
C TYR A 60 4.41 -27.75 -4.21
N THR A 61 3.23 -28.10 -4.73
CA THR A 61 3.10 -28.72 -6.06
C THR A 61 3.24 -27.70 -7.19
N LYS A 62 2.92 -26.43 -6.92
CA LYS A 62 3.02 -25.32 -7.87
C LYS A 62 3.79 -24.17 -7.23
N THR A 63 4.62 -23.51 -8.04
CA THR A 63 5.38 -22.34 -7.59
C THR A 63 4.50 -21.16 -7.19
N GLN A 64 3.28 -21.07 -7.75
CA GLN A 64 2.28 -20.09 -7.37
C GLN A 64 1.84 -20.25 -5.91
N ASP A 65 1.73 -21.47 -5.40
CA ASP A 65 1.31 -21.74 -4.01
C ASP A 65 2.40 -21.26 -3.03
N PHE A 66 3.66 -21.49 -3.39
CA PHE A 66 4.81 -20.97 -2.65
C PHE A 66 4.83 -19.42 -2.62
N ILE A 67 4.57 -18.77 -3.77
CA ILE A 67 4.51 -17.31 -3.85
C ILE A 67 3.29 -16.75 -3.09
N ALA A 68 2.19 -17.50 -3.05
CA ALA A 68 1.00 -17.14 -2.27
C ALA A 68 1.27 -17.14 -0.78
N ASP A 69 2.00 -18.13 -0.27
CA ASP A 69 2.40 -18.12 1.14
C ASP A 69 3.34 -16.94 1.45
N ILE A 70 4.28 -16.59 0.56
CA ILE A 70 5.12 -15.38 0.74
C ILE A 70 4.26 -14.13 0.80
N GLN A 71 3.30 -13.98 -0.12
CA GLN A 71 2.40 -12.84 -0.13
C GLN A 71 1.53 -12.78 1.14
N LEU A 72 1.11 -13.94 1.65
CA LEU A 72 0.33 -14.05 2.89
C LEU A 72 1.12 -13.53 4.11
N VAL A 73 2.44 -13.73 4.18
CA VAL A 73 3.29 -13.13 5.23
C VAL A 73 3.11 -11.61 5.25
N TRP A 74 3.25 -10.97 4.08
CA TRP A 74 3.16 -9.51 3.96
C TRP A 74 1.75 -9.00 4.23
N ASP A 75 0.73 -9.69 3.71
CA ASP A 75 -0.66 -9.29 3.88
C ASP A 75 -1.14 -9.46 5.33
N ASN A 76 -0.74 -10.52 6.01
CA ASN A 76 -1.01 -10.69 7.44
C ASN A 76 -0.37 -9.57 8.27
N CYS A 77 0.88 -9.23 7.97
CA CYS A 77 1.58 -8.14 8.65
C CYS A 77 0.84 -6.80 8.48
N LYS A 78 0.51 -6.43 7.24
CA LYS A 78 -0.21 -5.18 6.94
C LYS A 78 -1.64 -5.16 7.47
N LYS A 79 -2.27 -6.33 7.64
CA LYS A 79 -3.61 -6.45 8.20
C LYS A 79 -3.62 -6.25 9.72
N PHE A 80 -2.62 -6.79 10.42
CA PHE A 80 -2.57 -6.70 11.88
C PHE A 80 -1.99 -5.38 12.36
N ASN A 81 -0.95 -4.88 11.69
CA ASN A 81 -0.19 -3.71 12.14
C ASN A 81 -0.69 -2.42 11.50
N GLU A 82 -0.65 -1.33 12.27
CA GLU A 82 -1.04 -0.01 11.77
C GLU A 82 -0.11 0.47 10.65
N ALA A 83 -0.71 1.10 9.63
CA ALA A 83 0.04 1.70 8.53
C ALA A 83 0.99 2.78 9.05
N GLY A 84 2.26 2.73 8.63
CA GLY A 84 3.28 3.68 9.08
C GLY A 84 4.19 3.16 10.19
N THR A 85 3.81 2.10 10.90
CA THR A 85 4.71 1.39 11.81
C THR A 85 5.90 0.79 11.05
N GLU A 86 7.02 0.61 11.72
CA GLU A 86 8.24 0.07 11.11
C GLU A 86 8.00 -1.30 10.48
N ILE A 87 7.38 -2.23 11.22
CA ILE A 87 7.07 -3.58 10.73
C ILE A 87 6.13 -3.58 9.52
N TYR A 88 5.19 -2.62 9.46
CA TYR A 88 4.34 -2.42 8.28
C TYR A 88 5.18 -1.99 7.07
N GLN A 89 6.09 -1.03 7.25
CA GLN A 89 6.96 -0.54 6.17
C GLN A 89 7.93 -1.62 5.69
N GLN A 90 8.47 -2.44 6.60
CA GLN A 90 9.29 -3.60 6.26
C GLN A 90 8.51 -4.58 5.37
N ALA A 91 7.26 -4.91 5.72
CA ALA A 91 6.41 -5.77 4.88
C ALA A 91 6.15 -5.17 3.49
N VAL A 92 5.86 -3.87 3.40
CA VAL A 92 5.68 -3.17 2.10
C VAL A 92 6.94 -3.22 1.25
N PHE A 93 8.11 -3.01 1.86
CA PHE A 93 9.40 -3.09 1.20
C PHE A 93 9.67 -4.50 0.67
N LEU A 94 9.52 -5.53 1.50
CA LEU A 94 9.77 -6.92 1.13
C LEU A 94 8.77 -7.44 0.09
N GLU A 95 7.53 -6.99 0.13
CA GLU A 95 6.54 -7.27 -0.91
C GLU A 95 6.97 -6.70 -2.27
N LYS A 96 7.54 -5.49 -2.29
CA LYS A 96 8.12 -4.90 -3.50
C LYS A 96 9.35 -5.68 -3.97
N GLN A 97 10.23 -6.12 -3.06
CA GLN A 97 11.37 -6.95 -3.43
C GLN A 97 10.94 -8.31 -3.99
N THR A 98 9.92 -8.94 -3.39
CA THR A 98 9.32 -10.18 -3.88
C THR A 98 8.93 -10.06 -5.35
N ARG A 99 8.20 -8.99 -5.72
CA ARG A 99 7.85 -8.71 -7.12
C ARG A 99 9.06 -8.57 -8.04
N ARG A 100 10.08 -7.82 -7.59
CA ARG A 100 11.32 -7.61 -8.37
C ARG A 100 12.08 -8.90 -8.60
N TYR A 101 12.22 -9.73 -7.58
CA TYR A 101 12.94 -11.00 -7.67
C TYR A 101 12.18 -12.03 -8.49
N CYS A 102 10.86 -12.13 -8.34
CA CYS A 102 10.04 -12.99 -9.19
C CYS A 102 10.16 -12.61 -10.67
N ALA A 103 10.13 -11.31 -11.00
CA ALA A 103 10.36 -10.84 -12.36
C ALA A 103 11.77 -11.23 -12.88
N LYS A 104 12.82 -11.02 -12.07
CA LYS A 104 14.21 -11.39 -12.42
C LYS A 104 14.37 -12.90 -12.64
N LEU A 105 13.76 -13.72 -11.80
CA LEU A 105 13.83 -15.17 -11.84
C LEU A 105 12.85 -15.81 -12.84
N ARG A 106 11.96 -15.00 -13.44
CA ARG A 106 10.86 -15.43 -14.31
C ARG A 106 9.93 -16.42 -13.61
N LEU A 107 9.63 -16.14 -12.34
CA LEU A 107 8.63 -16.85 -11.56
C LEU A 107 7.23 -16.26 -11.83
N PRO A 108 6.17 -17.09 -11.85
CA PRO A 108 4.82 -16.62 -12.08
C PRO A 108 4.38 -15.72 -10.92
N MET A 109 4.03 -14.47 -11.21
CA MET A 109 3.45 -13.59 -10.20
C MET A 109 1.97 -13.91 -9.99
N LEU A 110 1.50 -13.75 -8.75
CA LEU A 110 0.08 -13.68 -8.49
C LEU A 110 -0.45 -12.44 -9.17
N ASN A 111 -1.23 -12.61 -10.24
CA ASN A 111 -2.10 -11.56 -10.71
C ASN A 111 -2.99 -11.19 -9.53
N SER A 112 -2.99 -9.93 -9.09
CA SER A 112 -3.93 -9.43 -8.09
C SER A 112 -5.35 -9.44 -8.66
N ASN A 113 -5.92 -10.63 -8.89
CA ASN A 113 -7.34 -10.81 -9.06
C ASN A 113 -7.96 -10.56 -7.68
N LYS A 114 -8.48 -9.34 -7.50
CA LYS A 114 -9.26 -8.91 -6.33
C LYS A 114 -10.60 -9.66 -6.21
N ASN A 115 -10.62 -10.99 -6.22
CA ASN A 115 -11.85 -11.79 -6.18
C ASN A 115 -11.75 -12.97 -5.19
N SER A 116 -11.81 -12.66 -3.88
CA SER A 116 -12.32 -13.50 -2.77
C SER A 116 -11.87 -12.83 -1.45
N SER A 117 -12.70 -12.19 -0.64
CA SER A 117 -14.03 -12.62 -0.15
C SER A 117 -15.09 -11.52 -0.21
N LYS A 118 -16.24 -11.86 -0.77
CA LYS A 118 -17.55 -11.26 -0.50
C LYS A 118 -18.30 -12.22 0.43
N ASN A 119 -19.16 -11.61 1.26
CA ASN A 119 -20.15 -12.18 2.20
C ASN A 119 -19.58 -12.38 3.61
N GLU A 120 -20.03 -11.72 4.68
CA GLU A 120 -21.19 -10.87 5.02
C GLU A 120 -20.71 -9.97 6.19
N THR A 121 -21.12 -8.72 6.44
CA THR A 121 -22.46 -8.13 6.54
C THR A 121 -22.38 -6.59 6.44
N GLY A 122 -23.39 -5.96 5.84
CA GLY A 122 -23.88 -4.64 6.27
C GLY A 122 -23.13 -3.41 5.76
N ALA A 123 -23.55 -2.93 4.58
CA ALA A 123 -23.58 -1.54 4.14
C ALA A 123 -22.71 -0.53 4.90
N GLU A 124 -21.51 -0.24 4.38
CA GLU A 124 -20.91 1.09 4.28
C GLU A 124 -19.62 1.01 3.43
N ASP A 125 -19.26 2.10 2.76
CA ASP A 125 -17.97 2.36 2.11
C ASP A 125 -17.66 1.78 0.73
N MET A 126 -18.35 2.37 -0.25
CA MET A 126 -17.89 2.52 -1.62
C MET A 126 -16.76 3.60 -1.69
N LYS A 127 -15.53 3.17 -2.04
CA LYS A 127 -14.39 3.96 -2.60
C LYS A 127 -13.44 4.66 -1.61
N ASN A 128 -12.46 3.93 -1.07
CA ASN A 128 -11.26 4.55 -0.51
C ASN A 128 -10.26 4.91 -1.64
N VAL A 129 -9.82 6.17 -1.70
CA VAL A 129 -8.84 6.69 -2.67
C VAL A 129 -7.53 5.91 -2.51
N SER A 130 -6.92 5.46 -3.62
CA SER A 130 -5.68 4.67 -3.55
C SER A 130 -4.51 5.51 -3.01
N PHE A 131 -3.57 4.86 -2.31
CA PHE A 131 -2.36 5.53 -1.80
C PHE A 131 -1.58 6.26 -2.90
N GLU A 132 -1.54 5.67 -4.09
CA GLU A 132 -0.88 6.26 -5.27
C GLU A 132 -1.55 7.58 -5.69
N GLU A 133 -2.88 7.64 -5.68
CA GLU A 133 -3.62 8.87 -5.96
C GLU A 133 -3.37 9.92 -4.86
N LYS A 134 -3.39 9.52 -3.58
CA LYS A 134 -3.09 10.42 -2.45
C LYS A 134 -1.67 11.00 -2.52
N TRP A 135 -0.68 10.17 -2.84
CA TRP A 135 0.73 10.59 -2.99
C TRP A 135 0.90 11.60 -4.13
N LYS A 136 0.29 11.32 -5.28
CA LYS A 136 0.30 12.26 -6.42
C LYS A 136 -0.31 13.61 -6.07
N MET A 137 -1.40 13.61 -5.30
CA MET A 137 -2.03 14.84 -4.84
C MET A 137 -1.11 15.64 -3.90
N THR A 138 -0.49 15.00 -2.91
CA THR A 138 0.49 15.66 -2.02
C THR A 138 1.60 16.35 -2.81
N GLU A 139 2.17 15.65 -3.79
CA GLU A 139 3.22 16.19 -4.67
C GLU A 139 2.73 17.33 -5.56
N ALA A 140 1.47 17.28 -5.98
CA ALA A 140 0.88 18.30 -6.82
C ALA A 140 0.56 19.58 -6.00
N VAL A 141 0.00 19.43 -4.80
CA VAL A 141 -0.31 20.54 -3.88
C VAL A 141 0.96 21.29 -3.44
N ARG A 142 2.12 20.63 -3.33
CA ARG A 142 3.39 21.34 -3.04
C ARG A 142 3.86 22.30 -4.13
N LYS A 143 3.31 22.19 -5.34
CA LYS A 143 3.76 22.94 -6.54
C LYS A 143 2.78 24.01 -6.99
N VAL A 144 1.60 24.10 -6.36
CA VAL A 144 0.57 25.10 -6.66
C VAL A 144 0.92 26.47 -6.05
N LYS A 145 0.38 27.55 -6.60
CA LYS A 145 0.53 28.90 -6.05
C LYS A 145 -0.34 29.12 -4.81
N HIS A 146 -0.03 30.19 -4.07
CA HIS A 146 -0.69 30.51 -2.80
C HIS A 146 -2.19 30.80 -2.93
N ASP A 147 -2.63 31.41 -4.02
CA ASP A 147 -4.03 31.67 -4.35
C ASP A 147 -4.84 30.38 -4.61
N VAL A 148 -4.19 29.32 -5.08
CA VAL A 148 -4.81 28.01 -5.25
C VAL A 148 -4.81 27.22 -3.94
N LEU A 149 -3.77 27.36 -3.12
CA LEU A 149 -3.74 26.79 -1.76
C LEU A 149 -4.91 27.30 -0.90
N GLU A 150 -5.25 28.58 -1.00
CA GLU A 150 -6.40 29.16 -0.28
C GLU A 150 -7.72 28.52 -0.71
N LYS A 151 -7.92 28.33 -2.02
CA LYS A 151 -9.10 27.63 -2.57
C LYS A 151 -9.18 26.17 -2.11
N ILE A 152 -8.06 25.46 -2.07
CA ILE A 152 -7.98 24.07 -1.58
C ILE A 152 -8.41 24.01 -0.11
N VAL A 153 -7.90 24.94 0.72
CA VAL A 153 -8.25 25.02 2.13
C VAL A 153 -9.74 25.30 2.31
N ASP A 154 -10.33 26.20 1.55
CA ASP A 154 -11.76 26.53 1.63
C ASP A 154 -12.65 25.34 1.26
N VAL A 155 -12.30 24.61 0.20
CA VAL A 155 -13.03 23.38 -0.19
C VAL A 155 -12.94 22.30 0.88
N VAL A 156 -11.76 22.10 1.49
CA VAL A 156 -11.63 21.13 2.58
C VAL A 156 -12.44 21.55 3.80
N LYS A 157 -12.46 22.84 4.15
CA LYS A 157 -13.28 23.36 5.26
C LYS A 157 -14.78 23.13 5.02
N GLU A 158 -15.25 23.34 3.78
CA GLU A 158 -16.67 23.22 3.45
C GLU A 158 -17.12 21.76 3.32
N LYS A 159 -16.30 20.91 2.67
CA LYS A 159 -16.71 19.57 2.23
C LYS A 159 -16.15 18.43 3.07
N SER A 160 -15.09 18.65 3.85
CA SER A 160 -14.49 17.62 4.71
C SER A 160 -13.80 18.27 5.93
N PRO A 161 -14.55 18.99 6.79
CA PRO A 161 -13.98 19.70 7.94
C PRO A 161 -13.21 18.77 8.89
N ASP A 162 -13.66 17.52 9.06
CA ASP A 162 -13.05 16.52 9.94
C ASP A 162 -11.65 16.07 9.48
N SER A 163 -11.30 16.34 8.21
CA SER A 163 -9.98 16.07 7.67
C SER A 163 -8.97 17.20 7.96
N MET A 164 -9.40 18.31 8.56
CA MET A 164 -8.57 19.47 8.81
C MET A 164 -8.23 19.64 10.29
N GLU A 165 -6.95 19.86 10.58
CA GLU A 165 -6.43 20.12 11.91
C GLU A 165 -5.70 21.47 11.90
N ILE A 166 -6.23 22.46 12.62
CA ILE A 166 -5.61 23.78 12.78
C ILE A 166 -4.51 23.65 13.84
N LEU A 167 -3.28 23.97 13.46
CA LEU A 167 -2.13 23.99 14.36
C LEU A 167 -1.85 25.43 14.82
N GLU A 168 -0.94 25.59 15.79
CA GLU A 168 -0.50 26.92 16.22
C GLU A 168 0.34 27.63 15.12
N LYS A 169 0.19 28.96 15.03
CA LYS A 169 0.93 29.87 14.12
C LYS A 169 0.68 29.63 12.62
N ASP A 170 -0.54 29.89 12.16
CA ASP A 170 -0.93 29.93 10.73
C ASP A 170 -0.63 28.65 9.93
N LYS A 171 -0.55 27.50 10.60
CA LYS A 171 -0.32 26.20 9.97
C LYS A 171 -1.57 25.36 10.00
N ILE A 172 -1.92 24.80 8.85
CA ILE A 172 -3.05 23.88 8.69
C ILE A 172 -2.49 22.52 8.28
N LYS A 173 -2.92 21.47 8.97
CA LYS A 173 -2.63 20.08 8.60
C LYS A 173 -3.90 19.47 8.00
N ILE A 174 -3.78 18.92 6.79
CA ILE A 174 -4.89 18.25 6.10
C ILE A 174 -4.60 16.75 6.07
N LYS A 175 -5.45 15.95 6.71
CA LYS A 175 -5.38 14.49 6.78
C LYS A 175 -6.02 13.89 5.53
N LEU A 176 -5.20 13.61 4.52
CA LEU A 176 -5.66 13.00 3.25
C LEU A 176 -6.31 11.63 3.42
N ASP A 177 -6.09 10.97 4.56
CA ASP A 177 -6.69 9.68 4.86
C ASP A 177 -8.16 9.75 5.30
N VAL A 178 -8.59 10.95 5.70
CA VAL A 178 -9.95 11.23 6.20
C VAL A 178 -10.79 11.97 5.14
N ILE A 179 -10.16 12.43 4.05
CA ILE A 179 -10.86 13.13 2.96
C ILE A 179 -11.73 12.14 2.17
N THR A 180 -12.99 12.52 1.94
CA THR A 180 -13.93 11.74 1.12
C THR A 180 -13.51 11.70 -0.35
N ARG A 181 -13.93 10.67 -1.11
CA ARG A 181 -13.62 10.60 -2.55
C ARG A 181 -14.15 11.80 -3.34
N GLU A 182 -15.32 12.33 -2.97
CA GLU A 182 -15.92 13.50 -3.61
C GLU A 182 -15.02 14.72 -3.41
N THR A 183 -14.62 15.00 -2.19
CA THR A 183 -13.70 16.10 -1.88
C THR A 183 -12.36 15.89 -2.57
N PHE A 184 -11.82 14.66 -2.56
CA PHE A 184 -10.57 14.35 -3.26
C PHE A 184 -10.62 14.67 -4.77
N ASN A 185 -11.71 14.31 -5.45
CA ASN A 185 -11.88 14.62 -6.87
C ASN A 185 -11.93 16.14 -7.11
N ILE A 186 -12.64 16.89 -6.28
CA ILE A 186 -12.71 18.36 -6.39
C ILE A 186 -11.32 18.98 -6.19
N LEU A 187 -10.57 18.51 -5.19
CA LEU A 187 -9.19 18.97 -4.96
C LEU A 187 -8.28 18.66 -6.14
N GLN A 188 -8.43 17.47 -6.73
CA GLN A 188 -7.68 17.07 -7.91
C GLN A 188 -7.99 18.00 -9.11
N GLU A 189 -9.26 18.33 -9.36
CA GLU A 189 -9.67 19.26 -10.42
C GLU A 189 -9.09 20.67 -10.22
N ILE A 190 -9.07 21.18 -8.99
CA ILE A 190 -8.50 22.50 -8.67
C ILE A 190 -6.99 22.53 -8.95
N VAL A 191 -6.28 21.48 -8.53
CA VAL A 191 -4.83 21.36 -8.70
C VAL A 191 -4.45 21.12 -10.17
N GLU A 192 -5.27 20.39 -10.92
CA GLU A 192 -5.06 20.16 -12.36
C GLU A 192 -5.43 21.41 -13.18
N GLY A 193 -6.47 22.14 -12.82
CA GLY A 193 -6.91 23.36 -13.50
C GLY A 193 -5.87 24.49 -13.48
N GLU A 194 -5.09 24.64 -12.40
CA GLU A 194 -3.99 25.61 -12.35
C GLU A 194 -2.87 25.28 -13.36
N ARG A 195 -2.63 24.00 -13.64
CA ARG A 195 -1.58 23.59 -14.60
C ARG A 195 -1.92 23.98 -16.03
N GLU A 196 -3.21 24.10 -16.35
CA GLU A 196 -3.68 24.48 -17.69
C GLU A 196 -3.69 26.01 -17.92
N GLU A 197 -3.91 26.82 -16.89
CA GLU A 197 -3.83 28.30 -16.99
C GLU A 197 -2.41 28.83 -17.21
N GLY A 198 -1.38 27.98 -17.03
CA GLY A 198 0.03 28.31 -17.27
C GLY A 198 0.47 28.24 -18.74
N LEU A 199 -0.36 27.77 -19.68
CA LEU A 199 -0.01 27.78 -21.10
C LEU A 199 -0.36 29.13 -21.75
N PRO A 200 0.56 29.77 -22.50
CA PRO A 200 0.25 30.98 -23.23
C PRO A 200 -0.87 30.72 -24.25
N GLN A 201 -2.01 31.38 -24.07
CA GLN A 201 -3.07 31.41 -25.06
C GLN A 201 -2.50 31.93 -26.39
N LYS A 202 -2.48 31.08 -27.42
CA LYS A 202 -2.18 31.50 -28.79
C LYS A 202 -3.22 32.54 -29.19
N ARG A 203 -2.79 33.79 -29.33
CA ARG A 203 -3.62 34.89 -29.85
C ARG A 203 -4.32 34.44 -31.15
N PRO A 204 -5.62 34.68 -31.33
CA PRO A 204 -6.27 34.43 -32.60
C PRO A 204 -5.63 35.32 -33.67
N LYS A 205 -5.23 34.73 -34.81
CA LYS A 205 -4.84 35.47 -36.00
C LYS A 205 -6.05 36.28 -36.44
N LYS A 206 -5.98 37.61 -36.32
CA LYS A 206 -6.88 38.49 -37.04
C LYS A 206 -6.59 38.32 -38.53
N ALA A 207 -7.61 37.87 -39.27
CA ALA A 207 -7.67 38.00 -40.72
C ALA A 207 -7.89 39.48 -41.09
#